data_AF-A0A4V0Z0K8-F1
#
_entry.id   AF-A0A4V0Z0K8-F1
#
_cell.length_a   1.000
_cell.length_b   1.000
_cell.length_c   1.000
_cell.angle_alpha   90.00
_cell.angle_beta   90.00
_cell.angle_gamma   90.00
#
_symmetry.space_group_name_H-M   'P 1'
#
loop_
_entity.id
_entity.type
_entity.pdbx_description
1 polymer ?
#
loop_
_entity_poly.entity_id
_entity_poly.type
_entity_poly.pdbx_seq_one_letter_code
_entity_poly.pdbx_strand_id
1 'polypeptide(L)'
;MDFFIASGPGGQHRNKVETGVRLLHRPSGISVTATERRSQYANREAAFERMAARLVEHQRVPTPRRPTRPSAASRERRLAEKRHASQNKRLRAAPLQS
;
A
#
# COMPACT_ATOMS: atom_id res chain seq x y z
N MET A 1 12.38 23.26 9.98
CA MET A 1 13.30 22.74 8.94
C MET A 1 14.62 22.80 9.61
N ASP A 2 15.23 21.64 9.78
CA ASP A 2 16.33 21.48 10.71
C ASP A 2 17.51 20.94 9.91
N PHE A 3 18.69 21.49 10.17
CA PHE A 3 19.93 21.03 9.59
C PHE A 3 20.64 20.13 10.58
N PHE A 4 21.34 19.10 10.11
CA PHE A 4 22.05 18.18 10.98
C PHE A 4 23.25 17.55 10.28
N ILE A 5 24.19 17.05 11.07
CA ILE A 5 25.36 16.32 10.59
C ILE A 5 24.90 14.92 10.16
N ALA A 6 25.08 14.60 8.88
CA ALA A 6 24.68 13.30 8.35
C ALA A 6 25.56 12.17 8.91
N SER A 7 24.95 11.12 9.45
CA SER A 7 25.67 9.95 9.95
C SER A 7 26.23 9.10 8.80
N GLY A 8 27.35 8.40 9.04
CA GLY A 8 27.92 7.39 8.15
C GLY A 8 29.37 7.64 7.72
N PRO A 9 30.02 6.66 7.06
CA PRO A 9 31.44 6.72 6.73
C PRO A 9 31.75 7.86 5.76
N GLY A 10 32.64 8.77 6.15
CA GLY A 10 33.08 9.86 5.28
C GLY A 10 34.24 10.66 5.87
N GLY A 11 34.76 11.57 5.07
CA GLY A 11 35.84 12.45 5.49
C GLY A 11 35.41 13.53 6.48
N GLN A 12 36.38 14.32 6.93
CA GLN A 12 36.19 15.39 7.93
C GLN A 12 35.05 16.36 7.58
N HIS A 13 34.84 16.64 6.29
CA HIS A 13 33.76 17.51 5.83
C HIS A 13 32.37 16.94 6.16
N ARG A 14 32.13 15.64 5.94
CA ARG A 14 30.84 15.00 6.24
C ARG A 14 30.54 15.00 7.74
N ASN A 15 31.55 14.76 8.55
CA ASN A 15 31.40 14.61 10.01
C ASN A 15 31.32 15.94 10.76
N LYS A 16 31.69 17.06 10.12
CA LYS A 16 31.71 18.39 10.76
C LYS A 16 30.67 19.35 10.21
N VAL A 17 30.21 19.16 8.98
CA VAL A 17 29.31 20.12 8.32
C VAL A 17 27.87 19.61 8.35
N GLU A 18 26.96 20.48 8.79
CA GLU A 18 25.51 20.24 8.85
C GLU A 18 24.87 20.29 7.44
N THR A 19 25.23 19.33 6.60
CA THR A 19 24.71 19.26 5.23
C THR A 19 23.36 18.56 5.14
N GLY A 20 22.99 17.76 6.15
CA GLY A 20 21.74 17.03 6.19
C GLY A 20 20.55 17.95 6.45
N VAL A 21 19.44 17.70 5.75
CA VAL A 21 18.21 18.48 5.85
C VAL A 21 17.07 17.60 6.33
N ARG A 22 16.33 18.06 7.34
CA ARG A 22 15.07 17.47 7.80
C ARG A 22 13.92 18.47 7.63
N LEU A 23 12.88 18.04 6.93
CA LEU A 23 11.65 18.78 6.73
C LEU A 23 10.49 18.09 7.44
N LEU A 24 9.66 18.88 8.12
CA LEU A 24 8.41 18.43 8.72
C LEU A 24 7.27 19.25 8.12
N HIS A 25 6.33 18.58 7.45
CA HIS A 25 5.10 19.20 7.03
C HIS A 25 4.07 19.13 8.16
N ARG A 26 3.91 20.23 8.92
CA ARG A 26 3.06 20.27 10.12
C ARG A 26 1.62 19.80 9.88
N PRO A 27 0.93 20.18 8.80
CA PRO A 27 -0.47 19.79 8.61
C PRO A 27 -0.68 18.27 8.40
N SER A 28 0.25 17.59 7.71
CA SER A 28 0.11 16.14 7.45
C SER A 28 0.93 15.27 8.41
N GLY A 29 1.80 15.87 9.24
CA GLY A 29 2.73 15.14 10.11
C GLY A 29 3.86 14.41 9.37
N ILE A 30 3.97 14.55 8.04
CA ILE A 30 4.99 13.85 7.24
C ILE A 30 6.35 14.50 7.46
N SER A 31 7.34 13.68 7.84
CA SER A 31 8.74 14.07 7.90
C SER A 31 9.55 13.48 6.75
N VAL A 32 10.44 14.27 6.16
CA VAL A 32 11.37 13.86 5.11
C VAL A 32 12.78 14.28 5.48
N THR A 33 13.75 13.43 5.13
CA THR A 33 15.17 13.67 5.38
C THR A 33 15.94 13.54 4.07
N ALA A 34 16.95 14.38 3.85
CA ALA A 34 17.85 14.32 2.70
C ALA A 34 19.30 14.55 3.16
N THR A 35 20.19 13.62 2.79
CA THR A 35 21.62 13.61 3.19
C THR A 35 22.54 13.14 2.06
N GLU A 36 22.02 13.02 0.83
CA GLU A 36 22.73 12.36 -0.27
C GLU A 36 23.81 13.23 -0.89
N ARG A 37 23.66 14.56 -0.81
CA ARG A 37 24.52 15.51 -1.50
C ARG A 37 25.48 16.18 -0.52
N ARG A 38 26.59 16.70 -1.06
CA ARG A 38 27.62 17.43 -0.30
C ARG A 38 27.19 18.82 0.17
N SER A 39 26.17 19.43 -0.45
CA SER A 39 25.74 20.80 -0.12
C SER A 39 24.34 20.80 0.50
N GLN A 40 24.16 21.67 1.50
CA GLN A 40 22.86 21.87 2.16
C GLN A 40 21.78 22.31 1.17
N TYR A 41 22.15 23.13 0.18
CA TYR A 41 21.22 23.64 -0.82
C TYR A 41 20.63 22.51 -1.66
N ALA A 42 21.48 21.61 -2.15
CA ALA A 42 21.02 20.49 -2.97
C ALA A 42 20.25 19.45 -2.15
N ASN A 43 20.60 19.27 -0.86
CA ASN A 43 19.79 18.45 0.04
C ASN A 43 18.44 19.09 0.35
N ARG A 44 18.37 20.43 0.42
CA ARG A 44 17.11 21.17 0.59
C ARG A 44 16.19 20.97 -0.61
N GLU A 45 16.69 21.11 -1.83
CA GLU A 45 15.91 20.83 -3.05
C GLU A 45 15.38 19.39 -3.06
N ALA A 46 16.27 18.42 -2.82
CA ALA A 46 15.88 17.00 -2.75
C ALA A 46 14.84 16.73 -1.65
N ALA A 47 14.95 17.38 -0.49
CA ALA A 47 13.97 17.25 0.59
C ALA A 47 12.59 17.80 0.19
N PHE A 48 12.55 18.93 -0.52
CA PHE A 48 11.29 19.50 -1.03
C PHE A 48 10.65 18.64 -2.12
N GLU A 49 11.43 18.13 -3.08
CA GLU A 49 10.94 17.21 -4.11
C GLU A 49 10.31 15.95 -3.49
N ARG A 50 10.99 15.35 -2.52
CA ARG A 50 10.48 14.19 -1.78
C ARG A 50 9.24 14.52 -0.95
N MET A 51 9.20 15.68 -0.31
CA MET A 51 8.02 16.13 0.44
C MET A 51 6.83 16.27 -0.49
N ALA A 52 7.00 16.91 -1.65
CA ALA A 52 5.94 17.05 -2.65
C ALA A 52 5.41 15.69 -3.11
N ALA A 53 6.30 14.75 -3.45
CA ALA A 53 5.90 13.39 -3.83
C ALA A 53 5.11 12.66 -2.71
N ARG A 54 5.56 12.79 -1.46
CA ARG A 54 4.87 12.20 -0.29
C ARG A 54 3.50 12.83 -0.05
N LEU A 55 3.36 14.14 -0.23
CA LEU A 55 2.08 14.83 -0.08
C LEU A 55 1.09 14.42 -1.17
N VAL A 56 1.55 14.29 -2.41
CA VAL A 56 0.72 13.79 -3.52
C VAL A 56 0.21 12.39 -3.23
N GLU A 57 1.09 11.48 -2.80
CA GLU A 57 0.67 10.11 -2.45
C GLU A 57 -0.26 10.09 -1.23
N HIS A 58 -0.01 10.94 -0.24
CA HIS A 58 -0.88 11.04 0.94
C HIS A 58 -2.28 11.56 0.63
N GLN A 59 -2.42 12.45 -0.36
CA GLN A 59 -3.71 12.94 -0.82
C GLN A 59 -4.45 11.95 -1.72
N ARG A 60 -3.79 10.88 -2.18
CA ARG A 60 -4.37 9.90 -3.08
C ARG A 60 -5.38 9.04 -2.34
N VAL A 61 -6.66 9.19 -2.67
CA VAL A 61 -7.72 8.32 -2.16
C VAL A 61 -7.72 7.01 -2.96
N PRO A 62 -7.62 5.83 -2.31
CA PRO A 62 -7.73 4.56 -3.01
C PRO A 62 -9.16 4.38 -3.53
N THR A 63 -9.30 4.03 -4.80
CA THR A 63 -10.61 3.71 -5.39
C THR A 63 -11.22 2.51 -4.65
N PRO A 64 -12.45 2.63 -4.10
CA PRO A 64 -13.05 1.52 -3.38
C PRO A 64 -13.28 0.33 -4.31
N ARG A 65 -12.87 -0.85 -3.87
CA ARG A 65 -13.11 -2.09 -4.62
C ARG A 65 -14.61 -2.39 -4.61
N ARG A 66 -15.22 -2.44 -5.79
CA ARG A 66 -16.58 -2.97 -5.94
C ARG A 66 -16.52 -4.50 -5.91
N PRO A 67 -17.29 -5.18 -5.03
CA PRO A 67 -17.31 -6.63 -5.01
C PRO A 67 -17.83 -7.16 -6.35
N THR A 68 -17.17 -8.20 -6.87
CA THR A 68 -17.63 -8.89 -8.08
C THR A 68 -18.76 -9.84 -7.74
N ARG A 69 -19.73 -9.97 -8.66
CA ARG A 69 -20.77 -11.00 -8.55
C ARG A 69 -20.14 -12.38 -8.85
N PRO A 70 -20.67 -13.49 -8.29
CA PRO A 70 -20.26 -14.82 -8.68
C PRO A 70 -20.38 -15.01 -10.20
N SER A 71 -19.42 -15.73 -10.80
CA SER A 71 -19.43 -16.01 -12.24
C SER A 71 -20.63 -16.87 -12.62
N ALA A 72 -21.04 -16.79 -13.90
CA ALA A 72 -22.13 -17.63 -14.43
C ALA A 72 -21.84 -19.13 -14.20
N ALA A 73 -20.62 -19.57 -14.52
CA ALA A 73 -20.14 -20.93 -14.26
C ALA A 73 -20.21 -21.34 -12.77
N SER A 74 -19.96 -20.40 -11.84
CA SER A 74 -20.13 -20.69 -10.41
C SER A 74 -21.60 -20.87 -10.03
N ARG A 75 -22.51 -20.06 -10.59
CA ARG A 75 -23.96 -20.21 -10.38
C ARG A 75 -24.49 -21.51 -10.97
N GLU A 76 -24.04 -21.87 -12.17
CA GLU A 76 -24.42 -23.12 -12.85
C GLU A 76 -23.97 -24.35 -12.07
N ARG A 77 -22.71 -24.40 -11.64
CA ARG A 77 -22.19 -25.50 -10.81
C ARG A 77 -23.02 -25.69 -9.53
N ARG A 78 -23.34 -24.59 -8.84
CA ARG A 78 -24.18 -24.64 -7.63
C ARG A 78 -25.57 -25.21 -7.90
N LEU A 79 -26.21 -24.83 -9.03
CA LEU A 79 -27.50 -25.39 -9.42
C LEU A 79 -27.39 -26.87 -9.77
N ALA A 80 -26.36 -27.26 -10.51
CA ALA A 80 -26.11 -28.66 -10.90
C ALA A 80 -25.88 -29.55 -9.68
N GLU A 81 -25.04 -29.12 -8.73
CA GLU A 81 -24.81 -29.82 -7.47
C GLU A 81 -26.10 -30.00 -6.66
N LYS A 82 -26.93 -28.95 -6.55
CA LYS A 82 -28.24 -29.05 -5.89
C LYS A 82 -29.17 -30.06 -6.58
N ARG A 83 -29.20 -30.09 -7.91
CA ARG A 83 -29.99 -31.06 -8.68
C ARG A 83 -29.50 -32.48 -8.42
N HIS A 84 -28.19 -32.70 -8.50
CA HIS A 84 -27.58 -34.01 -8.26
C HIS A 84 -27.85 -34.51 -6.83
N ALA A 85 -27.71 -33.67 -5.82
CA ALA A 85 -28.01 -34.02 -4.44
C ALA A 85 -29.50 -34.39 -4.23
N SER A 86 -30.42 -33.65 -4.86
CA SER A 86 -31.85 -33.96 -4.83
C SER A 86 -32.16 -35.31 -5.47
N GLN A 87 -31.56 -35.58 -6.63
CA GLN A 87 -31.69 -36.87 -7.33
C GLN A 87 -31.20 -38.02 -6.44
N ASN A 88 -30.03 -37.88 -5.82
CA ASN A 88 -29.49 -38.88 -4.91
C ASN A 88 -30.37 -39.11 -3.68
N LYS A 89 -30.99 -38.07 -3.11
CA LYS A 89 -31.94 -38.23 -2.00
C LYS A 89 -33.19 -39.02 -2.41
N ARG A 90 -33.74 -38.76 -3.59
CA ARG A 90 -34.90 -39.50 -4.13
C ARG A 90 -34.57 -40.98 -4.35
N LEU A 91 -33.40 -41.26 -4.92
CA LEU A 91 -32.93 -42.63 -5.15
C LEU A 91 -32.67 -43.40 -3.85
N ARG A 92 -32.34 -42.69 -2.76
CA ARG A 92 -32.14 -43.27 -1.42
C ARG A 92 -33.44 -43.44 -0.63
N ALA A 93 -34.56 -42.88 -1.06
CA ALA A 93 -35.83 -43.06 -0.37
C ALA A 93 -36.29 -44.52 -0.54
N ALA A 94 -36.63 -45.18 0.57
CA ALA A 94 -37.04 -46.58 0.55
C ALA A 94 -38.26 -46.79 -0.36
N PRO A 95 -38.30 -47.87 -1.17
CA PRO A 95 -39.48 -48.16 -1.98
C PRO A 95 -40.67 -48.42 -1.06
N LEU A 96 -41.81 -47.78 -1.35
CA LEU A 96 -43.09 -48.12 -0.73
C LEU A 96 -43.40 -49.57 -1.14
N GLN A 97 -43.25 -50.51 -0.20
CA GLN A 97 -43.63 -51.90 -0.44
C GLN A 97 -45.16 -52.00 -0.48
N SER A 98 -45.67 -52.61 -1.56
CA SER A 98 -47.07 -52.96 -1.79
C SER A 98 -47.42 -54.32 -1.23
#